data_AF-X6FWZ1-F1
#
_entry.id   AF-X6FWZ1-F1
#
_cell.length_a   1.000
_cell.length_b   1.000
_cell.length_c   1.000
_cell.angle_alpha   90.00
_cell.angle_beta   90.00
_cell.angle_gamma   90.00
#
_symmetry.space_group_name_H-M   'P 1'
#
loop_
_entity.id
_entity.type
_entity.pdbx_description
1 polymer ?
#
loop_
_entity_poly.entity_id
_entity_poly.type
_entity_poly.pdbx_seq_one_letter_code
_entity_poly.pdbx_strand_id
1 'polypeptide(L)'
;MRCDTEKRGHTTPHGRTPLEIVVDASEGFIPLWAKGTTLRWRFRDNSFAVFENQAAAKAAVEELLGQAILKWGDSAPVKFAKRDDSWDFEVVMRSTDDCDDNGCVLASAFFPDAGRHKLTLYPRMFEQPSEEQVETLIHEIGHIFGLRHFFALVSETDWPAEIFGEHKKFSIMNYGNDSKLTSQDTFDLKRLYQMVWNGLLTEINGTPIRIVKPFHASGAATESALALAATRTVVAPLPGA
;
A
#
# COMPACT_ATOMS: atom_id res chain seq x y z
N MET A 1 -1.43 -17.64 -6.66
CA MET A 1 -0.83 -16.37 -6.21
C MET A 1 -1.27 -16.16 -4.77
N ARG A 2 -0.34 -15.89 -3.86
CA ARG A 2 -0.63 -15.44 -2.50
C ARG A 2 -0.16 -13.99 -2.38
N CYS A 3 -0.92 -13.15 -1.69
CA CYS A 3 -0.49 -11.80 -1.30
C CYS A 3 -0.32 -11.78 0.23
N ASP A 4 0.74 -11.12 0.73
CA ASP A 4 1.06 -11.01 2.16
C ASP A 4 1.17 -9.54 2.61
N THR A 5 0.23 -8.71 2.15
CA THR A 5 0.09 -7.31 2.59
C THR A 5 -0.22 -7.23 4.09
N GLU A 6 0.37 -6.25 4.80
CA GLU A 6 0.47 -6.13 6.27
C GLU A 6 -0.73 -6.69 7.09
N LYS A 7 -0.46 -7.65 8.00
CA LYS A 7 -1.44 -8.38 8.86
C LYS A 7 -1.92 -7.62 10.10
N ARG A 8 -2.11 -6.30 10.04
CA ARG A 8 -2.55 -5.52 11.23
C ARG A 8 -4.08 -5.45 11.28
N GLY A 9 -4.65 -5.56 12.48
CA GLY A 9 -6.09 -5.38 12.78
C GLY A 9 -6.63 -6.25 13.92
N HIS A 10 -7.75 -5.84 14.54
CA HIS A 10 -8.41 -6.53 15.67
C HIS A 10 -9.78 -7.16 15.26
N THR A 11 -10.26 -8.14 16.04
CA THR A 11 -11.32 -9.12 15.67
C THR A 11 -12.74 -8.57 15.42
N THR A 12 -13.31 -8.87 14.23
CA THR A 12 -14.58 -9.61 13.92
C THR A 12 -15.18 -9.22 12.55
N PRO A 13 -15.81 -10.15 11.79
CA PRO A 13 -17.00 -9.76 11.01
C PRO A 13 -18.17 -10.76 10.94
N HIS A 14 -19.35 -10.19 10.69
CA HIS A 14 -20.70 -10.72 10.84
C HIS A 14 -21.42 -11.10 9.52
N GLY A 15 -21.04 -12.21 8.89
CA GLY A 15 -21.88 -12.96 7.93
C GLY A 15 -22.62 -12.15 6.83
N ARG A 16 -21.91 -11.67 5.80
CA ARG A 16 -22.48 -10.92 4.64
C ARG A 16 -21.95 -11.37 3.27
N THR A 17 -22.65 -10.96 2.21
CA THR A 17 -22.65 -11.50 0.84
C THR A 17 -21.60 -10.86 -0.12
N PRO A 18 -21.21 -11.53 -1.23
CA PRO A 18 -19.94 -11.29 -1.94
C PRO A 18 -20.00 -10.32 -3.14
N LEU A 19 -20.61 -9.14 -3.00
CA LEU A 19 -20.96 -8.28 -4.16
C LEU A 19 -20.47 -6.84 -4.16
N GLU A 20 -19.42 -6.45 -3.41
CA GLU A 20 -18.95 -5.03 -3.38
C GLU A 20 -17.40 -4.89 -3.04
N ILE A 21 -16.67 -3.82 -3.42
CA ILE A 21 -15.20 -3.68 -3.15
C ILE A 21 -14.93 -3.57 -1.65
N VAL A 22 -13.79 -4.10 -1.21
CA VAL A 22 -13.46 -4.13 0.21
C VAL A 22 -12.42 -3.06 0.53
N VAL A 23 -12.62 -2.29 1.60
CA VAL A 23 -11.64 -1.31 2.11
C VAL A 23 -11.07 -1.74 3.45
N ASP A 24 -9.83 -1.33 3.73
CA ASP A 24 -9.21 -1.58 5.03
C ASP A 24 -9.97 -0.87 6.16
N ALA A 25 -10.27 -1.58 7.25
CA ALA A 25 -10.84 -1.02 8.48
C ALA A 25 -10.10 -1.51 9.74
N SER A 26 -8.88 -2.04 9.56
CA SER A 26 -8.12 -2.75 10.59
C SER A 26 -7.89 -1.96 11.88
N GLU A 27 -7.75 -0.64 11.76
CA GLU A 27 -7.51 0.29 12.88
C GLU A 27 -8.81 0.82 13.52
N GLY A 28 -9.96 0.21 13.20
CA GLY A 28 -11.29 0.67 13.63
C GLY A 28 -11.79 1.89 12.86
N PHE A 29 -11.12 2.23 11.75
CA PHE A 29 -11.51 3.25 10.79
C PHE A 29 -10.94 2.88 9.42
N ILE A 30 -11.51 3.45 8.37
CA ILE A 30 -11.07 3.26 6.98
C ILE A 30 -10.07 4.35 6.61
N PRO A 31 -8.77 4.05 6.46
CA PRO A 31 -7.79 5.05 6.07
C PRO A 31 -7.83 5.29 4.55
N LEU A 32 -7.99 6.55 4.14
CA LEU A 32 -7.90 6.96 2.74
C LEU A 32 -7.00 8.19 2.60
N TRP A 33 -6.30 8.29 1.47
CA TRP A 33 -5.39 9.40 1.24
C TRP A 33 -6.11 10.75 1.10
N ALA A 34 -5.46 11.80 1.61
CA ALA A 34 -5.90 13.17 1.40
C ALA A 34 -5.90 13.55 -0.08
N LYS A 35 -6.81 14.45 -0.47
CA LYS A 35 -6.90 14.97 -1.83
C LYS A 35 -5.57 15.61 -2.26
N GLY A 36 -5.10 15.27 -3.46
CA GLY A 36 -3.86 15.80 -4.02
C GLY A 36 -2.58 15.17 -3.45
N THR A 37 -2.69 14.06 -2.71
CA THR A 37 -1.54 13.32 -2.20
C THR A 37 -0.61 12.86 -3.33
N THR A 38 0.70 13.05 -3.11
CA THR A 38 1.76 12.48 -3.95
C THR A 38 2.65 11.62 -3.08
N LEU A 39 2.65 10.31 -3.29
CA LEU A 39 3.52 9.38 -2.58
C LEU A 39 4.92 9.43 -3.17
N ARG A 40 5.91 9.65 -2.31
CA ARG A 40 7.33 9.68 -2.65
C ARG A 40 7.93 8.31 -2.43
N TRP A 41 8.69 7.83 -3.39
CA TRP A 41 9.29 6.50 -3.29
C TRP A 41 10.73 6.47 -3.81
N ARG A 42 11.47 5.46 -3.37
CA ARG A 42 12.81 5.16 -3.90
C ARG A 42 13.05 3.66 -3.94
N PHE A 43 14.12 3.25 -4.62
CA PHE A 43 14.61 1.90 -4.45
C PHE A 43 15.40 1.77 -3.16
N ARG A 44 15.28 0.63 -2.49
CA ARG A 44 16.22 0.24 -1.45
C ARG A 44 17.46 -0.36 -2.10
N ASP A 45 18.53 0.42 -2.21
CA ASP A 45 19.73 0.05 -2.97
C ASP A 45 20.32 -1.31 -2.59
N ASN A 46 20.47 -1.58 -1.28
CA ASN A 46 21.06 -2.83 -0.82
C ASN A 46 20.24 -4.08 -1.19
N SER A 47 18.94 -3.94 -1.44
CA SER A 47 18.07 -5.05 -1.84
C SER A 47 18.28 -5.45 -3.31
N PHE A 48 18.83 -4.56 -4.12
CA PHE A 48 19.20 -4.83 -5.52
C PHE A 48 20.67 -5.22 -5.68
N ALA A 49 21.45 -5.26 -4.60
CA ALA A 49 22.88 -5.56 -4.67
C ALA A 49 23.21 -6.97 -5.19
N VAL A 50 22.22 -7.87 -5.18
CA VAL A 50 22.34 -9.24 -5.70
C VAL A 50 22.41 -9.31 -7.22
N PHE A 51 21.94 -8.28 -7.92
CA PHE A 51 21.96 -8.25 -9.39
C PHE A 51 23.31 -7.76 -9.91
N GLU A 52 23.86 -8.48 -10.88
CA GLU A 52 25.09 -8.08 -11.58
C GLU A 52 24.95 -6.69 -12.21
N ASN A 53 23.80 -6.43 -12.84
CA ASN A 53 23.44 -5.11 -13.35
C ASN A 53 22.26 -4.51 -12.58
N GLN A 54 22.57 -3.85 -11.46
CA GLN A 54 21.57 -3.23 -10.60
C GLN A 54 20.76 -2.13 -11.29
N ALA A 55 21.38 -1.38 -12.20
CA ALA A 55 20.72 -0.30 -12.92
C ALA A 55 19.63 -0.85 -13.86
N ALA A 56 19.95 -1.91 -14.61
CA ALA A 56 18.98 -2.58 -15.48
C ALA A 56 17.84 -3.21 -14.68
N ALA A 57 18.14 -3.86 -13.54
CA ALA A 57 17.10 -4.44 -12.68
C ALA A 57 16.13 -3.38 -12.13
N LYS A 58 16.65 -2.24 -11.64
CA LYS A 58 15.83 -1.11 -11.18
C LYS A 58 15.01 -0.51 -12.31
N ALA A 59 15.58 -0.37 -13.51
CA ALA A 59 14.86 0.15 -14.67
C ALA A 59 13.69 -0.75 -15.08
N ALA A 60 13.87 -2.07 -15.10
CA ALA A 60 12.79 -3.02 -15.40
C ALA A 60 11.66 -2.96 -14.37
N VAL A 61 11.99 -2.88 -13.07
CA VAL A 61 10.98 -2.71 -12.02
C VAL A 61 10.25 -1.37 -12.14
N GLU A 62 10.96 -0.30 -12.45
CA GLU A 62 10.39 1.03 -12.65
C GLU A 62 9.44 1.07 -13.86
N GLU A 63 9.78 0.36 -14.94
CA GLU A 63 8.91 0.20 -16.10
C GLU A 63 7.61 -0.54 -15.74
N LEU A 64 7.70 -1.68 -15.05
CA LEU A 64 6.53 -2.44 -14.59
C LEU A 64 5.63 -1.61 -13.67
N LEU A 65 6.22 -0.88 -12.73
CA LEU A 65 5.48 0.03 -11.83
C LEU A 65 4.79 1.15 -12.62
N GLY A 66 5.47 1.73 -13.61
CA GLY A 66 4.90 2.73 -14.50
C GLY A 66 3.70 2.20 -15.28
N GLN A 67 3.81 1.00 -15.85
CA GLN A 67 2.70 0.34 -16.55
C GLN A 67 1.49 0.12 -15.63
N ALA A 68 1.72 -0.38 -14.41
CA ALA A 68 0.66 -0.64 -13.45
C ALA A 68 -0.06 0.65 -13.00
N ILE A 69 0.69 1.73 -12.74
CA ILE A 69 0.11 3.05 -12.42
C ILE A 69 -0.72 3.59 -13.59
N LEU A 70 -0.23 3.46 -14.83
CA LEU A 70 -0.95 3.93 -16.02
C LEU A 70 -2.26 3.17 -16.25
N LYS A 71 -2.36 1.90 -15.83
CA LYS A 71 -3.59 1.10 -15.92
C LYS A 71 -4.70 1.59 -15.01
N TRP A 72 -4.36 2.10 -13.82
CA TRP A 72 -5.32 2.79 -12.93
C TRP A 72 -5.77 4.14 -13.49
N GLY A 73 -4.93 4.80 -14.30
CA GLY A 73 -5.30 5.99 -15.06
C GLY A 73 -5.80 7.15 -14.20
N ASP A 74 -6.92 7.75 -14.60
CA ASP A 74 -7.54 8.89 -13.92
C ASP A 74 -8.29 8.51 -12.63
N SER A 75 -8.34 7.22 -12.31
CA SER A 75 -8.96 6.68 -11.11
C SER A 75 -7.98 6.53 -9.96
N ALA A 76 -6.67 6.67 -10.21
CA ALA A 76 -5.65 6.70 -9.18
C ALA A 76 -5.85 7.92 -8.25
N PRO A 77 -6.09 7.71 -6.94
CA PRO A 77 -6.38 8.78 -6.00
C PRO A 77 -5.14 9.58 -5.58
N VAL A 78 -3.95 9.04 -5.84
CA VAL A 78 -2.66 9.64 -5.52
C VAL A 78 -1.72 9.63 -6.72
N LYS A 79 -0.74 10.52 -6.70
CA LYS A 79 0.38 10.52 -7.66
C LYS A 79 1.59 9.82 -7.04
N PHE A 80 2.50 9.34 -7.87
CA PHE A 80 3.77 8.75 -7.44
C PHE A 80 4.93 9.60 -7.94
N ALA A 81 5.93 9.82 -7.09
CA ALA A 81 7.14 10.54 -7.44
C ALA A 81 8.38 9.84 -6.90
N LYS A 82 9.31 9.48 -7.77
CA LYS A 82 10.60 8.95 -7.35
C LYS A 82 11.47 10.06 -6.72
N ARG A 83 11.93 9.86 -5.49
CA ARG A 83 12.66 10.83 -4.67
C ARG A 83 13.60 10.12 -3.68
N ASP A 84 14.88 10.47 -3.72
CA ASP A 84 15.91 9.83 -2.87
C ASP A 84 16.10 10.53 -1.52
N ASP A 85 15.69 11.80 -1.40
CA ASP A 85 15.91 12.69 -0.26
C ASP A 85 14.85 12.55 0.84
N SER A 86 13.59 12.37 0.45
CA SER A 86 12.45 12.19 1.34
C SER A 86 11.43 11.27 0.69
N TRP A 87 11.19 10.11 1.31
CA TRP A 87 10.34 9.05 0.77
C TRP A 87 9.34 8.55 1.81
N ASP A 88 8.19 8.10 1.32
CA ASP A 88 7.11 7.46 2.08
C ASP A 88 7.23 5.95 2.05
N PHE A 89 7.71 5.38 0.95
CA PHE A 89 7.96 3.95 0.86
C PHE A 89 9.18 3.62 0.02
N GLU A 90 9.70 2.43 0.21
CA GLU A 90 10.79 1.88 -0.60
C GLU A 90 10.29 0.71 -1.45
N VAL A 91 10.76 0.61 -2.68
CA VAL A 91 10.64 -0.62 -3.47
C VAL A 91 11.82 -1.53 -3.10
N VAL A 92 11.50 -2.74 -2.67
CA VAL A 92 12.44 -3.71 -2.09
C VAL A 92 12.39 -5.02 -2.87
N MET A 93 13.54 -5.50 -3.34
CA MET A 93 13.66 -6.84 -3.90
C MET A 93 14.06 -7.86 -2.84
N ARG A 94 13.33 -8.96 -2.70
CA ARG A 94 13.73 -10.08 -1.84
C ARG A 94 14.79 -10.92 -2.55
N SER A 95 15.74 -11.46 -1.79
CA SER A 95 16.79 -12.34 -2.31
C SER A 95 16.34 -13.79 -2.47
N THR A 96 15.20 -14.16 -1.89
CA THR A 96 14.64 -15.51 -1.91
C THR A 96 13.12 -15.43 -2.09
N ASP A 97 12.56 -16.49 -2.64
CA ASP A 97 11.12 -16.69 -2.68
C ASP A 97 10.53 -16.89 -1.29
N ASP A 98 9.23 -16.64 -1.19
CA ASP A 98 8.40 -16.98 -0.04
C ASP A 98 7.27 -17.88 -0.55
N CYS A 99 7.47 -19.18 -0.40
CA CYS A 99 6.55 -20.21 -0.88
C CYS A 99 6.24 -21.19 0.25
N ASP A 100 5.01 -21.66 0.28
CA ASP A 100 4.57 -22.79 1.09
C ASP A 100 3.65 -23.72 0.26
N ASP A 101 3.02 -24.68 0.94
CA ASP A 101 2.12 -25.65 0.31
C ASP A 101 0.91 -25.00 -0.41
N ASN A 102 0.60 -23.75 -0.09
CA ASN A 102 -0.51 -22.99 -0.68
C ASN A 102 -0.06 -22.05 -1.81
N GLY A 103 1.24 -22.01 -2.12
CA GLY A 103 1.81 -21.25 -3.22
C GLY A 103 2.83 -20.21 -2.78
N CYS A 104 3.20 -19.33 -3.72
CA CYS A 104 4.23 -18.31 -3.51
C CYS A 104 3.64 -16.90 -3.42
N VAL A 105 4.26 -16.07 -2.59
CA VAL A 105 4.08 -14.62 -2.57
C VAL A 105 4.84 -14.02 -3.75
N LEU A 106 4.15 -13.21 -4.55
CA LEU A 106 4.78 -12.54 -5.71
C LEU A 106 5.18 -11.10 -5.36
N ALA A 107 4.31 -10.41 -4.63
CA ALA A 107 4.59 -9.09 -4.10
C ALA A 107 3.78 -8.88 -2.81
N SER A 108 4.11 -7.79 -2.09
CA SER A 108 3.31 -7.33 -0.96
C SER A 108 3.43 -5.82 -0.81
N ALA A 109 2.32 -5.18 -0.47
CA ALA A 109 2.22 -3.73 -0.31
C ALA A 109 1.87 -3.34 1.15
N PHE A 110 1.29 -2.15 1.29
CA PHE A 110 0.89 -1.54 2.53
C PHE A 110 -0.40 -0.75 2.30
N PHE A 111 -1.15 -0.52 3.38
CA PHE A 111 -2.36 0.30 3.35
C PHE A 111 -2.06 1.77 3.65
N PRO A 112 -2.99 2.69 3.35
CA PRO A 112 -2.80 4.11 3.66
C PRO A 112 -2.59 4.36 5.16
N ASP A 113 -1.50 5.02 5.53
CA ASP A 113 -1.29 5.57 6.87
C ASP A 113 -0.23 6.71 6.83
N ALA A 114 0.30 7.10 7.99
CA ALA A 114 1.35 8.12 8.10
C ALA A 114 2.77 7.53 8.26
N GLY A 115 2.96 6.23 8.04
CA GLY A 115 4.20 5.49 8.26
C GLY A 115 5.14 5.46 7.05
N ARG A 116 6.28 4.78 7.24
CA ARG A 116 7.22 4.47 6.16
C ARG A 116 7.16 2.99 5.84
N HIS A 117 6.86 2.68 4.58
CA HIS A 117 6.51 1.32 4.16
C HIS A 117 7.45 0.77 3.10
N LYS A 118 7.11 -0.44 2.64
CA LYS A 118 7.81 -1.12 1.56
C LYS A 118 6.78 -1.68 0.59
N LEU A 119 7.05 -1.50 -0.69
CA LEU A 119 6.52 -2.38 -1.74
C LEU A 119 7.57 -3.47 -1.96
N THR A 120 7.26 -4.70 -1.57
CA THR A 120 8.20 -5.82 -1.61
C THR A 120 7.91 -6.69 -2.83
N LEU A 121 8.94 -6.99 -3.61
CA LEU A 121 8.88 -7.86 -4.79
C LEU A 121 9.68 -9.14 -4.51
N TYR A 122 9.13 -10.29 -4.90
CA TYR A 122 9.77 -11.59 -4.74
C TYR A 122 10.28 -12.11 -6.09
N PRO A 123 11.39 -12.87 -6.13
CA PRO A 123 11.96 -13.38 -7.37
C PRO A 123 10.95 -14.13 -8.25
N ARG A 124 10.07 -14.93 -7.62
CA ARG A 124 8.99 -15.68 -8.28
C ARG A 124 8.07 -14.83 -9.17
N MET A 125 7.91 -13.53 -8.87
CA MET A 125 7.13 -12.60 -9.69
C MET A 125 7.71 -12.48 -11.10
N PHE A 126 9.03 -12.39 -11.23
CA PHE A 126 9.71 -12.20 -12.51
C PHE A 126 9.77 -13.45 -13.39
N GLU A 127 9.39 -14.61 -12.83
CA GLU A 127 9.21 -15.85 -13.57
C GLU A 127 7.80 -15.97 -14.18
N GLN A 128 6.87 -15.10 -13.79
CA GLN A 128 5.53 -15.08 -14.35
C GLN A 128 5.51 -14.47 -15.76
N PRO A 129 4.49 -14.75 -16.59
CA PRO A 129 4.27 -14.01 -17.83
C PRO A 129 4.19 -12.50 -17.59
N SER A 130 4.62 -11.70 -18.57
CA SER A 130 4.64 -10.23 -18.46
C SER A 130 3.29 -9.63 -18.06
N GLU A 131 2.18 -10.19 -18.55
CA GLU A 131 0.83 -9.77 -18.16
C GLU A 131 0.59 -9.94 -16.65
N GLU A 132 0.90 -11.11 -16.09
CA GLU A 132 0.77 -11.42 -14.67
C GLU A 132 1.69 -10.52 -13.81
N GLN A 133 2.89 -10.21 -14.29
CA GLN A 133 3.79 -9.27 -13.59
C GLN A 133 3.15 -7.89 -13.43
N VAL A 134 2.56 -7.39 -14.51
CA VAL A 134 1.87 -6.09 -14.48
C VAL A 134 0.61 -6.19 -13.62
N GLU A 135 -0.22 -7.22 -13.78
CA GLU A 135 -1.43 -7.43 -12.98
C GLU A 135 -1.14 -7.52 -11.48
N THR A 136 -0.06 -8.21 -11.09
CA THR A 136 0.43 -8.26 -9.70
C THR A 136 0.69 -6.86 -9.16
N LEU A 137 1.39 -5.99 -9.91
CA LEU A 137 1.66 -4.63 -9.45
C LEU A 137 0.40 -3.75 -9.44
N ILE A 138 -0.54 -3.96 -10.37
CA ILE A 138 -1.83 -3.24 -10.34
C ILE A 138 -2.57 -3.59 -9.04
N HIS A 139 -2.59 -4.87 -8.65
CA HIS A 139 -3.16 -5.37 -7.40
C HIS A 139 -2.51 -4.71 -6.18
N GLU A 140 -1.18 -4.77 -6.07
CA GLU A 140 -0.44 -4.17 -4.95
C GLU A 140 -0.67 -2.65 -4.85
N ILE A 141 -0.75 -1.95 -5.98
CA ILE A 141 -1.11 -0.52 -6.00
C ILE A 141 -2.54 -0.31 -5.49
N GLY A 142 -3.47 -1.23 -5.75
CA GLY A 142 -4.81 -1.22 -5.18
C GLY A 142 -4.78 -1.21 -3.66
N HIS A 143 -3.93 -2.01 -3.02
CA HIS A 143 -3.70 -1.95 -1.57
C HIS A 143 -3.16 -0.61 -1.10
N ILE A 144 -2.20 -0.03 -1.84
CA ILE A 144 -1.68 1.32 -1.55
C ILE A 144 -2.81 2.36 -1.63
N PHE A 145 -3.85 2.14 -2.43
CA PHE A 145 -5.04 3.00 -2.49
C PHE A 145 -6.07 2.72 -1.39
N GLY A 146 -5.88 1.69 -0.56
CA GLY A 146 -6.78 1.31 0.53
C GLY A 146 -7.75 0.18 0.18
N LEU A 147 -7.62 -0.45 -0.98
CA LEU A 147 -8.44 -1.59 -1.37
C LEU A 147 -7.93 -2.87 -0.71
N ARG A 148 -8.81 -3.64 -0.08
CA ARG A 148 -8.56 -5.00 0.42
C ARG A 148 -8.98 -6.04 -0.62
N HIS A 149 -8.62 -7.29 -0.36
CA HIS A 149 -8.98 -8.41 -1.21
C HIS A 149 -10.50 -8.61 -1.33
N PHE A 150 -10.93 -9.14 -2.48
CA PHE A 150 -12.32 -9.50 -2.76
C PHE A 150 -12.94 -10.36 -1.66
N PHE A 151 -12.19 -11.37 -1.21
CA PHE A 151 -12.64 -12.36 -0.24
C PHE A 151 -12.33 -11.98 1.21
N ALA A 152 -11.84 -10.76 1.49
CA ALA A 152 -11.40 -10.38 2.84
C ALA A 152 -12.50 -10.60 3.90
N LEU A 153 -13.76 -10.36 3.54
CA LEU A 153 -14.91 -10.56 4.43
C LEU A 153 -15.28 -12.02 4.70
N VAL A 154 -14.78 -12.96 3.89
CA VAL A 154 -15.17 -14.38 3.92
C VAL A 154 -14.01 -15.26 4.37
N SER A 155 -12.78 -14.97 3.93
CA SER A 155 -11.60 -15.79 4.22
C SER A 155 -10.50 -15.06 4.98
N GLU A 156 -10.64 -13.75 5.19
CA GLU A 156 -9.76 -12.97 6.07
C GLU A 156 -10.53 -12.38 7.24
N THR A 157 -11.45 -13.16 7.80
CA THR A 157 -12.37 -12.78 8.88
C THR A 157 -11.68 -12.37 10.18
N ASP A 158 -10.36 -12.52 10.27
CA ASP A 158 -9.59 -11.98 11.38
C ASP A 158 -9.48 -10.43 11.28
N TRP A 159 -9.75 -9.86 10.10
CA TRP A 159 -9.57 -8.44 9.79
C TRP A 159 -10.88 -7.77 9.35
N PRO A 160 -11.32 -6.70 10.03
CA PRO A 160 -12.47 -5.90 9.62
C PRO A 160 -12.21 -5.25 8.28
N ALA A 161 -13.22 -5.32 7.44
CA ALA A 161 -13.17 -4.85 6.08
C ALA A 161 -14.57 -4.34 5.76
N GLU A 162 -14.66 -3.23 5.03
CA GLU A 162 -15.95 -2.65 4.71
C GLU A 162 -16.21 -2.66 3.23
N ILE A 163 -17.49 -2.71 2.96
CA ILE A 163 -17.97 -2.92 1.63
C ILE A 163 -18.39 -1.59 0.96
N PHE A 164 -17.95 -1.34 -0.28
CA PHE A 164 -18.39 -0.20 -1.09
C PHE A 164 -18.62 -0.58 -2.57
N GLY A 165 -19.65 -0.04 -3.23
CA GLY A 165 -19.79 -0.15 -4.69
C GLY A 165 -20.34 -1.50 -5.19
N GLU A 166 -19.96 -1.93 -6.40
CA GLU A 166 -20.38 -3.21 -7.01
C GLU A 166 -19.17 -4.12 -7.26
N HIS A 167 -19.25 -5.39 -6.91
CA HIS A 167 -18.18 -6.39 -7.03
C HIS A 167 -18.63 -7.52 -7.90
N LYS A 168 -17.72 -7.85 -8.78
CA LYS A 168 -17.87 -8.93 -9.72
C LYS A 168 -16.71 -9.86 -9.46
N LYS A 169 -16.96 -11.15 -9.73
CA LYS A 169 -15.98 -12.22 -9.57
C LYS A 169 -14.60 -11.85 -10.14
N PHE A 170 -14.58 -11.10 -11.25
CA PHE A 170 -13.37 -10.50 -11.80
C PHE A 170 -13.17 -9.12 -11.18
N SER A 171 -12.16 -9.02 -10.33
CA SER A 171 -11.69 -7.77 -9.73
C SER A 171 -10.18 -7.90 -9.61
N ILE A 172 -9.46 -6.79 -9.78
CA ILE A 172 -8.01 -6.82 -9.59
C ILE A 172 -7.63 -7.24 -8.19
N MET A 173 -8.50 -7.07 -7.19
CA MET A 173 -8.24 -7.47 -5.81
C MET A 173 -8.57 -8.95 -5.52
N ASN A 174 -8.80 -9.77 -6.56
CA ASN A 174 -8.97 -11.22 -6.44
C ASN A 174 -7.62 -11.95 -6.62
N TYR A 175 -7.61 -13.29 -6.65
CA TYR A 175 -6.40 -14.10 -6.88
C TYR A 175 -6.41 -14.86 -8.21
N GLY A 176 -5.21 -15.03 -8.78
CA GLY A 176 -4.97 -15.87 -9.95
C GLY A 176 -5.71 -15.38 -11.18
N ASN A 177 -6.28 -16.30 -11.97
CA ASN A 177 -6.91 -15.97 -13.25
C ASN A 177 -8.12 -15.02 -13.15
N ASP A 178 -8.68 -14.85 -11.95
CA ASP A 178 -9.79 -13.93 -11.68
C ASP A 178 -9.30 -12.52 -11.25
N SER A 179 -7.98 -12.33 -11.07
CA SER A 179 -7.31 -11.06 -10.69
C SER A 179 -7.08 -10.15 -11.90
N LYS A 180 -8.15 -9.59 -12.45
CA LYS A 180 -8.07 -8.70 -13.62
C LYS A 180 -8.63 -7.33 -13.33
N LEU A 181 -7.91 -6.29 -13.75
CA LEU A 181 -8.39 -4.91 -13.63
C LEU A 181 -9.59 -4.69 -14.54
N THR A 182 -10.71 -4.34 -13.92
CA THR A 182 -11.96 -4.06 -14.62
C THR A 182 -12.28 -2.56 -14.60
N SER A 183 -13.19 -2.16 -15.48
CA SER A 183 -13.76 -0.81 -15.45
C SER A 183 -14.56 -0.52 -14.17
N GLN A 184 -14.99 -1.57 -13.45
CA GLN A 184 -15.71 -1.43 -12.19
C GLN A 184 -14.74 -1.07 -11.06
N ASP A 185 -13.58 -1.74 -10.99
CA ASP A 185 -12.54 -1.44 -10.00
C ASP A 185 -12.13 0.04 -10.07
N THR A 186 -11.90 0.55 -11.28
CA THR A 186 -11.52 1.95 -11.50
C THR A 186 -12.67 2.92 -11.19
N PHE A 187 -13.90 2.60 -11.62
CA PHE A 187 -15.08 3.42 -11.34
C PHE A 187 -15.37 3.55 -9.84
N ASP A 188 -15.40 2.43 -9.11
CA ASP A 188 -15.74 2.42 -7.68
C ASP A 188 -14.65 3.09 -6.83
N LEU A 189 -13.37 2.84 -7.14
CA LEU A 189 -12.27 3.53 -6.47
C LEU A 189 -12.37 5.04 -6.66
N LYS A 190 -12.60 5.50 -7.90
CA LYS A 190 -12.74 6.93 -8.21
C LYS A 190 -13.93 7.54 -7.48
N ARG A 191 -15.07 6.84 -7.48
CA ARG A 191 -16.29 7.27 -6.80
C ARG A 191 -16.08 7.37 -5.28
N LEU A 192 -15.44 6.37 -4.67
CA LEU A 192 -15.13 6.34 -3.24
C LEU A 192 -14.37 7.60 -2.83
N TYR A 193 -13.21 7.84 -3.47
CA TYR A 193 -12.38 9.00 -3.15
C TYR A 193 -13.07 10.34 -3.44
N GLN A 194 -13.87 10.44 -4.51
CA GLN A 194 -14.65 11.64 -4.79
C GLN A 194 -15.70 11.93 -3.70
N MET A 195 -16.45 10.91 -3.26
CA MET A 195 -17.46 11.09 -2.21
C MET A 195 -16.81 11.50 -0.88
N VAL A 196 -15.69 10.88 -0.51
CA VAL A 196 -14.95 11.19 0.70
C VAL A 196 -14.35 12.60 0.66
N TRP A 197 -13.68 12.97 -0.43
CA TRP A 197 -13.08 14.30 -0.57
C TRP A 197 -14.09 15.44 -0.63
N ASN A 198 -15.32 15.15 -1.05
CA ASN A 198 -16.42 16.12 -1.05
C ASN A 198 -17.22 16.12 0.27
N GLY A 199 -16.84 15.28 1.25
CA GLY A 199 -17.53 15.16 2.53
C GLY A 199 -18.90 14.48 2.45
N LEU A 200 -19.21 13.82 1.33
CA LEU A 200 -20.47 13.10 1.12
C LEU A 200 -20.46 11.70 1.72
N LEU A 201 -19.27 11.16 2.01
CA LEU A 201 -19.07 9.87 2.66
C LEU A 201 -18.06 10.04 3.79
N THR A 202 -18.53 9.86 5.02
CA THR A 202 -17.73 9.99 6.24
C THR A 202 -17.57 8.67 7.00
N GLU A 203 -18.38 7.67 6.64
CA GLU A 203 -18.37 6.32 7.20
C GLU A 203 -18.92 5.33 6.19
N ILE A 204 -18.59 4.05 6.35
CA ILE A 204 -19.15 2.93 5.59
C ILE A 204 -19.65 1.92 6.62
N ASN A 205 -20.96 1.62 6.60
CA ASN A 205 -21.61 0.69 7.55
C ASN A 205 -21.33 0.99 9.04
N GLY A 206 -21.16 2.26 9.40
CA GLY A 206 -20.84 2.69 10.77
C GLY A 206 -19.34 2.69 11.10
N THR A 207 -18.49 2.22 10.18
CA THR A 207 -17.03 2.35 10.30
C THR A 207 -16.60 3.71 9.78
N PRO A 208 -15.99 4.58 10.60
CA PRO A 208 -15.63 5.93 10.19
C PRO A 208 -14.49 5.92 9.17
N ILE A 209 -14.50 6.87 8.23
CA ILE A 209 -13.41 7.11 7.30
C ILE A 209 -12.47 8.17 7.88
N ARG A 210 -11.15 7.93 7.81
CA ARG A 210 -10.14 8.93 8.17
C ARG A 210 -9.26 9.26 6.99
N ILE A 211 -9.11 10.56 6.76
CA ILE A 211 -8.18 11.08 5.78
C ILE A 211 -6.77 11.13 6.36
N VAL A 212 -5.85 10.39 5.75
CA VAL A 212 -4.44 10.32 6.16
C VAL A 212 -3.53 11.11 5.21
N LYS A 213 -2.35 11.48 5.71
CA LYS A 213 -1.29 12.14 4.95
C LYS A 213 -0.04 11.27 4.99
N PRO A 214 0.73 11.22 3.89
CA PRO A 214 1.95 10.42 3.83
C PRO A 214 3.02 10.95 4.79
N PHE A 215 3.97 10.09 5.16
CA PHE A 215 5.02 10.39 6.15
C PHE A 215 5.77 11.70 5.87
N HIS A 216 6.15 11.96 4.61
CA HIS A 216 6.88 13.20 4.29
C HIS A 216 6.06 14.48 4.52
N ALA A 217 4.73 14.37 4.56
CA ALA A 217 3.79 15.49 4.70
C ALA A 217 3.10 15.54 6.08
N SER A 218 3.26 14.49 6.90
CA SER A 218 2.64 14.38 8.23
C SER A 218 3.32 15.29 9.28
N GLY A 219 4.35 16.04 8.91
CA GLY A 219 5.02 16.96 9.82
C GLY A 219 5.85 16.25 10.88
N ALA A 220 6.24 14.98 10.66
CA ALA A 220 7.27 14.28 11.42
C ALA A 220 8.66 14.90 11.16
N ALA A 221 8.78 16.20 11.39
CA ALA A 221 10.03 16.86 11.59
C ALA A 221 10.58 16.37 12.94
N THR A 222 11.61 15.53 12.90
CA THR A 222 12.75 15.68 13.83
C THR A 222 12.45 15.76 15.34
N GLU A 223 11.46 15.04 15.90
CA GLU A 223 11.41 14.90 17.37
C GLU A 223 12.67 14.20 17.89
N SER A 224 13.27 13.33 17.08
CA SER A 224 14.54 12.67 17.42
C SER A 224 15.75 13.62 17.42
N ALA A 225 15.76 14.67 16.57
CA ALA A 225 16.88 15.62 16.52
C ALA A 225 16.76 16.76 17.56
N LEU A 226 15.54 17.17 17.91
CA LEU A 226 15.30 18.16 18.97
C LEU A 226 15.51 17.56 20.37
N ALA A 227 15.20 16.27 20.59
CA ALA A 227 15.50 15.57 21.85
C ALA A 227 17.01 15.39 22.11
N LEU A 228 17.82 15.20 21.06
CA LEU A 228 19.28 15.15 21.17
C LEU A 228 19.94 16.52 21.36
N ALA A 229 19.32 17.61 20.91
CA ALA A 229 19.85 18.96 21.10
C ALA A 229 19.56 19.49 22.51
N ALA A 230 18.41 19.14 23.10
CA ALA A 230 18.03 19.57 24.45
C ALA A 230 18.83 18.88 25.58
N THR A 231 19.48 17.75 25.29
CA THR A 231 20.30 17.01 26.27
C THR A 231 21.76 17.49 26.35
N ARG A 232 22.20 18.40 25.48
CA ARG A 232 23.60 18.87 25.46
C ARG A 232 23.87 20.19 26.19
N THR A 233 22.87 20.84 26.78
CA THR A 233 23.01 22.21 27.29
C THR A 233 22.89 22.38 28.80
N VAL A 234 23.09 21.32 29.60
CA VAL A 234 23.18 21.46 31.07
C VAL A 234 24.48 20.88 31.59
N VAL A 235 25.59 21.59 31.39
CA VAL A 235 26.73 21.53 32.33
C VAL A 235 27.29 22.94 32.51
N ALA A 236 26.98 23.53 33.65
CA ALA A 236 27.75 24.58 34.32
C ALA A 236 27.35 24.57 35.81
N PRO A 237 28.16 25.08 36.76
CA PRO A 237 29.63 25.00 36.88
C PRO A 237 30.14 24.78 38.34
N LEU A 238 31.49 24.79 38.52
CA LEU A 238 32.31 25.14 39.73
C LEU A 238 32.62 24.06 40.81
N PRO A 239 33.61 24.24 41.74
CA PRO A 239 34.73 25.22 41.84
C PRO A 239 36.12 24.61 42.23
N GLY A 240 37.18 25.42 42.02
CA GLY A 240 38.31 25.70 42.94
C GLY A 240 39.12 24.58 43.62
N ALA A 241 40.41 24.52 43.27
CA ALA A 241 41.54 24.45 44.22
C ALA A 241 42.76 25.12 43.58
#